data_AF-A0A7S1R1S5-F1
#
_entry.id   AF-A0A7S1R1S5-F1
#
_cell.length_a   1.000
_cell.length_b   1.000
_cell.length_c   1.000
_cell.angle_alpha   90.00
_cell.angle_beta   90.00
_cell.angle_gamma   90.00
#
_symmetry.space_group_name_H-M   'P 1'
#
loop_
_entity.id
_entity.type
_entity.pdbx_description
1 polymer ?
#
loop_
_entity_poly.entity_id
_entity_poly.type
_entity_poly.pdbx_seq_one_letter_code
_entity_poly.pdbx_strand_id
1 'polypeptide(L)'
;TTTFVMQRVLLGAQLFVLHLSCILVWRVPKTSSGRVANLESFMQSNPTLFIFYVTYMTFLALTSLQLKYNIHVTRGGHMLTHSTRVHVWLMFKVYKNIPFIEELRVLTDWTITKTALNFWMWMKTEDAQQSLYQVRCDMEARRLVKPHDPRPPREKLLQGAALLLGLYLLIVGPIAFFSPLNLLVQPNSVVS
;
A
#
# COMPACT_ATOMS: atom_id res chain seq x y z
N THR A 1 -29.36 15.42 3.23
CA THR A 1 -29.99 15.29 1.88
C THR A 1 -29.22 16.08 0.83
N THR A 2 -28.90 17.35 1.05
CA THR A 2 -28.08 18.18 0.15
C THR A 2 -26.69 17.61 -0.11
N THR A 3 -26.01 17.09 0.92
CA THR A 3 -24.71 16.42 0.82
C THR A 3 -24.73 15.19 -0.10
N PHE A 4 -25.77 14.36 0.01
CA PHE A 4 -25.93 13.17 -0.84
C PHE A 4 -26.22 13.52 -2.30
N VAL A 5 -26.99 14.59 -2.55
CA VAL A 5 -27.22 15.09 -3.91
C VAL A 5 -25.92 15.62 -4.50
N MET A 6 -25.14 16.39 -3.74
CA MET A 6 -23.82 16.86 -4.17
C MET A 6 -22.86 15.70 -4.49
N GLN A 7 -22.82 14.65 -3.66
CA GLN A 7 -21.98 13.47 -3.92
C GLN A 7 -22.37 12.73 -5.21
N ARG A 8 -23.68 12.60 -5.50
CA ARG A 8 -24.17 11.99 -6.75
C ARG A 8 -23.76 12.80 -7.97
N VAL A 9 -23.91 14.13 -7.89
CA VAL A 9 -23.52 15.04 -8.98
C VAL A 9 -22.01 14.98 -9.20
N LEU A 10 -21.21 14.97 -8.13
CA LEU A 10 -19.76 14.87 -8.21
C LEU A 10 -19.31 13.56 -8.88
N LEU A 11 -19.95 12.43 -8.54
CA LEU A 11 -19.65 11.14 -9.15
C LEU A 11 -19.96 11.15 -10.66
N GLY A 12 -21.11 11.69 -11.05
CA GLY A 12 -21.47 11.88 -12.46
C GLY A 12 -20.47 12.77 -13.21
N ALA A 13 -20.02 13.86 -12.57
CA ALA A 13 -19.01 14.75 -13.12
C ALA A 13 -17.65 14.04 -13.29
N GLN A 14 -17.21 13.25 -12.31
CA GLN A 14 -15.97 12.46 -12.41
C GLN A 14 -16.02 11.43 -13.53
N LEU A 15 -17.15 10.72 -13.68
CA LEU A 15 -17.37 9.77 -14.76
C LEU A 15 -17.28 10.47 -16.13
N PHE A 16 -17.95 11.62 -16.27
CA PHE A 16 -17.92 12.41 -17.50
C PHE A 16 -16.51 12.89 -17.84
N VAL A 17 -15.79 13.47 -16.87
CA VAL A 17 -14.40 13.94 -17.04
C VAL A 17 -13.49 12.79 -17.45
N LEU A 18 -13.63 11.61 -16.83
CA LEU A 18 -12.81 10.46 -17.17
C LEU A 18 -13.08 9.99 -18.61
N HIS A 19 -14.34 9.82 -19.01
CA HIS A 19 -14.66 9.44 -20.39
C HIS A 19 -14.21 10.49 -21.41
N LEU A 20 -14.40 11.78 -21.11
CA LEU A 20 -13.94 12.87 -21.96
C LEU A 20 -12.42 12.83 -22.11
N SER A 21 -11.67 12.64 -21.02
CA SER A 21 -10.21 12.55 -21.04
C SER A 21 -9.72 11.35 -21.88
N CYS A 22 -10.38 10.18 -21.76
CA CYS A 22 -10.07 9.02 -22.58
C CYS A 22 -10.38 9.25 -24.05
N ILE A 23 -11.55 9.83 -24.37
CA ILE A 23 -11.92 10.17 -25.76
C ILE A 23 -10.92 11.16 -26.35
N LEU A 24 -10.49 12.17 -25.59
CA LEU A 24 -9.48 13.13 -26.04
C LEU A 24 -8.14 12.46 -26.31
N VAL A 25 -7.67 11.59 -25.40
CA VAL A 25 -6.41 10.85 -25.59
C VAL A 25 -6.49 9.90 -26.79
N TRP A 26 -7.66 9.30 -27.06
CA TRP A 26 -7.87 8.38 -28.18
C TRP A 26 -8.09 9.11 -29.51
N ARG A 27 -8.54 10.37 -29.45
CA ARG A 27 -8.70 11.22 -30.63
C ARG A 27 -7.37 11.76 -31.15
N VAL A 28 -6.34 11.88 -30.30
CA VAL A 28 -5.00 12.29 -30.72
C VAL A 28 -4.41 11.19 -31.62
N PRO A 29 -4.26 11.43 -32.94
CA PRO A 29 -3.67 10.45 -33.83
C PRO A 29 -2.19 10.33 -33.47
N LYS A 30 -1.77 9.14 -33.01
CA LYS A 30 -0.33 8.83 -32.96
C LYS A 30 0.10 8.50 -34.39
N THR A 31 0.68 9.48 -35.07
CA THR A 31 1.25 9.30 -36.41
C THR A 31 2.47 8.39 -36.33
N SER A 32 2.25 7.08 -36.38
CA SER A 32 3.27 6.12 -36.80
C SER A 32 2.75 5.37 -38.02
N SER A 33 3.11 5.88 -39.19
CA SER A 33 3.02 5.21 -40.50
C SER A 33 1.64 4.65 -40.88
N GLY A 34 0.75 5.54 -41.36
CA GLY A 34 -0.25 5.26 -42.41
C GLY A 34 -1.32 4.17 -42.21
N ARG A 35 -1.33 3.41 -41.11
CA ARG A 35 -2.37 2.42 -40.81
C ARG A 35 -3.34 2.95 -39.77
N VAL A 36 -4.62 2.93 -40.12
CA VAL A 36 -5.73 3.14 -39.19
C VAL A 36 -5.62 2.05 -38.12
N ALA A 37 -5.12 2.41 -36.95
CA ALA A 37 -5.01 1.49 -35.83
C ALA A 37 -6.43 1.17 -35.34
N ASN A 38 -6.87 -0.08 -35.49
CA ASN A 38 -8.13 -0.56 -34.91
C ASN A 38 -8.12 -0.31 -33.39
N LEU A 39 -9.28 -0.01 -32.79
CA LEU A 39 -9.42 0.29 -31.35
C LEU A 39 -8.71 -0.74 -30.45
N GLU A 40 -8.72 -2.01 -30.84
CA GLU A 40 -8.03 -3.11 -30.15
C GLU A 40 -6.51 -2.93 -30.12
N SER A 41 -5.91 -2.49 -31.22
CA SER A 41 -4.47 -2.23 -31.32
C SER A 41 -4.03 -1.04 -30.46
N PHE A 42 -4.91 -0.05 -30.26
CA PHE A 42 -4.62 1.07 -29.37
C PHE A 42 -4.65 0.68 -27.89
N MET A 43 -5.64 -0.12 -27.46
CA MET A 43 -5.66 -0.63 -26.08
C MET A 43 -4.44 -1.52 -25.77
N GLN A 44 -4.03 -2.36 -26.73
CA GLN A 44 -2.83 -3.18 -26.60
C GLN A 44 -1.53 -2.35 -26.62
N SER A 45 -1.52 -1.20 -27.31
CA SER A 45 -0.33 -0.35 -27.40
C SER A 45 0.04 0.36 -26.08
N ASN A 46 -0.91 0.58 -25.17
CA ASN A 46 -0.67 1.29 -23.91
C ASN A 46 -1.39 0.59 -22.73
N PRO A 47 -0.90 -0.58 -22.27
CA PRO A 47 -1.57 -1.37 -21.24
C PRO A 47 -1.73 -0.62 -19.90
N THR A 48 -0.80 0.28 -19.56
CA THR A 48 -0.88 1.09 -18.33
C THR A 48 -2.13 1.97 -18.27
N LEU A 49 -2.51 2.60 -19.39
CA LEU A 49 -3.67 3.49 -19.45
C LEU A 49 -4.97 2.68 -19.38
N PHE A 50 -4.98 1.50 -19.99
CA PHE A 50 -6.10 0.56 -19.87
C PHE A 50 -6.30 0.10 -18.41
N ILE A 51 -5.22 -0.30 -17.73
CA ILE A 51 -5.28 -0.70 -16.30
C ILE A 51 -5.79 0.46 -15.44
N PHE A 52 -5.28 1.68 -15.66
CA PHE A 52 -5.75 2.87 -14.95
C PHE A 52 -7.26 3.09 -15.15
N TYR A 53 -7.73 3.02 -16.40
CA TYR A 53 -9.14 3.18 -16.74
C TYR A 53 -10.03 2.14 -16.05
N VAL A 54 -9.67 0.84 -16.14
CA VAL A 54 -10.42 -0.25 -15.49
C VAL A 54 -10.43 -0.07 -13.97
N THR A 55 -9.30 0.31 -13.39
CA THR A 55 -9.18 0.55 -11.95
C THR A 55 -10.09 1.69 -11.51
N TYR A 56 -10.10 2.81 -12.24
CA TYR A 56 -10.94 3.96 -11.91
C TYR A 56 -12.43 3.67 -12.12
N MET A 57 -12.80 2.92 -13.16
CA MET A 57 -14.18 2.46 -13.34
C MET A 57 -14.64 1.57 -12.20
N THR A 58 -13.78 0.68 -11.73
CA THR A 58 -14.07 -0.14 -10.55
C THR A 58 -14.26 0.74 -9.30
N PHE A 59 -13.41 1.75 -9.11
CA PHE A 59 -13.56 2.73 -8.03
C PHE A 59 -14.91 3.48 -8.08
N LEU A 60 -15.30 3.99 -9.24
CA LEU A 60 -16.58 4.70 -9.42
C LEU A 60 -17.77 3.75 -9.19
N ALA A 61 -17.71 2.51 -9.68
CA ALA A 61 -18.74 1.50 -9.46
C ALA A 61 -18.92 1.19 -7.97
N LEU A 62 -17.83 0.97 -7.23
CA LEU A 62 -17.87 0.76 -5.79
C LEU A 62 -18.42 1.97 -5.03
N THR A 63 -18.02 3.18 -5.43
CA THR A 63 -18.52 4.43 -4.83
C THR A 63 -20.03 4.59 -5.07
N SER A 64 -20.51 4.26 -6.26
CA SER A 64 -21.94 4.26 -6.57
C SER A 64 -22.72 3.27 -5.69
N LEU A 65 -22.12 2.12 -5.41
CA LEU A 65 -22.70 1.06 -4.59
C LEU A 65 -22.78 1.49 -3.11
N GLN A 66 -21.73 2.12 -2.59
CA GLN A 66 -21.72 2.70 -1.25
C GLN A 66 -22.83 3.74 -1.08
N LEU A 67 -23.02 4.60 -2.09
CA LEU A 67 -24.05 5.64 -2.10
C LEU A 67 -25.47 5.08 -2.25
N LYS A 68 -25.64 3.94 -2.92
CA LYS A 68 -26.91 3.21 -3.04
C LYS A 68 -27.34 2.61 -1.69
N TYR A 69 -26.42 1.94 -1.01
CA TYR A 69 -26.71 1.27 0.26
C TYR A 69 -26.65 2.20 1.48
N ASN A 70 -26.34 3.49 1.28
CA ASN A 70 -26.15 4.47 2.37
C ASN A 70 -25.28 3.92 3.50
N ILE A 71 -24.19 3.26 3.13
CA ILE A 71 -23.24 2.71 4.11
C ILE A 71 -22.57 3.92 4.77
N HIS A 72 -23.06 4.28 5.94
CA HIS A 72 -22.42 5.26 6.79
C HIS A 72 -21.17 4.62 7.39
N VAL A 73 -20.03 5.31 7.30
CA VAL A 73 -18.82 4.91 8.01
C VAL A 73 -18.99 5.31 9.48
N THR A 74 -19.91 4.64 10.19
CA THR A 74 -20.23 4.91 11.61
C THR A 74 -19.30 4.16 12.55
N ARG A 75 -18.34 3.41 12.00
CA ARG A 75 -17.38 2.67 12.81
C ARG A 75 -16.14 3.54 13.04
N GLY A 76 -16.12 4.23 14.18
CA GLY A 76 -14.89 4.82 14.70
C GLY A 76 -13.88 3.71 14.97
N GLY A 77 -12.67 3.84 14.43
CA GLY A 77 -11.56 2.90 14.65
C GLY A 77 -10.97 2.30 13.37
N HIS A 78 -9.79 1.68 13.54
CA HIS A 78 -9.04 1.09 12.45
C HIS A 78 -9.62 -0.28 12.05
N MET A 79 -10.09 -0.46 10.80
CA MET A 79 -10.72 -1.73 10.35
C MET A 79 -9.80 -2.95 10.58
N LEU A 80 -8.51 -2.79 10.32
CA LEU A 80 -7.49 -3.83 10.52
C LEU A 80 -7.24 -4.19 11.99
N THR A 81 -7.69 -3.41 12.98
CA THR A 81 -7.49 -3.75 14.40
C THR A 81 -8.69 -4.45 15.04
N HIS A 82 -9.77 -4.67 14.28
CA HIS A 82 -10.98 -5.31 14.80
C HIS A 82 -10.82 -6.83 15.05
N SER A 83 -9.89 -7.48 14.34
CA SER A 83 -9.70 -8.92 14.37
C SER A 83 -8.23 -9.26 14.51
N THR A 84 -7.97 -10.36 15.21
CA THR A 84 -6.64 -10.87 15.54
C THR A 84 -6.23 -12.07 14.68
N ARG A 85 -7.04 -12.40 13.66
CA ARG A 85 -6.72 -13.44 12.68
C ARG A 85 -5.38 -13.13 12.00
N VAL A 86 -4.60 -14.18 11.71
CA VAL A 86 -3.25 -14.07 11.11
C VAL A 86 -3.23 -13.22 9.83
N HIS A 87 -4.21 -13.38 8.94
CA HIS A 87 -4.30 -12.58 7.72
C HIS A 87 -4.48 -11.07 8.00
N VAL A 88 -5.30 -10.73 8.99
CA VAL A 88 -5.57 -9.33 9.37
C VAL A 88 -4.35 -8.72 10.06
N TRP A 89 -3.69 -9.47 10.93
CA TRP A 89 -2.43 -9.08 11.55
C TRP A 89 -1.32 -8.85 10.51
N LEU A 90 -1.23 -9.71 9.49
CA LEU A 90 -0.27 -9.55 8.41
C LEU A 90 -0.56 -8.28 7.59
N MET A 91 -1.84 -8.03 7.25
CA MET A 91 -2.25 -6.79 6.58
C MET A 91 -1.91 -5.56 7.42
N PHE A 92 -2.13 -5.61 8.74
CA PHE A 92 -1.77 -4.51 9.64
C PHE A 92 -0.24 -4.27 9.68
N LYS A 93 0.56 -5.34 9.69
CA LYS A 93 2.02 -5.22 9.56
C LYS A 93 2.44 -4.58 8.25
N VAL A 94 1.90 -5.04 7.12
CA VAL A 94 2.20 -4.44 5.81
C VAL A 94 1.82 -2.96 5.80
N TYR A 95 0.62 -2.63 6.27
CA TYR A 95 0.15 -1.25 6.41
C TYR A 95 1.13 -0.37 7.18
N LYS A 96 1.62 -0.85 8.33
CA LYS A 96 2.60 -0.14 9.18
C LYS A 96 4.00 0.03 8.55
N ASN A 97 4.37 -0.80 7.58
CA ASN A 97 5.67 -0.68 6.90
C ASN A 97 5.64 0.33 5.74
N ILE A 98 4.45 0.78 5.30
CA ILE A 98 4.37 1.76 4.22
C ILE A 98 4.61 3.16 4.81
N PRO A 99 5.63 3.89 4.35
CA PRO A 99 5.94 5.20 4.91
C PRO A 99 4.81 6.19 4.64
N PHE A 100 4.57 7.10 5.60
CA PHE A 100 3.62 8.22 5.53
C PHE A 100 2.13 7.86 5.48
N ILE A 101 1.74 6.62 5.17
CA ILE A 101 0.31 6.25 5.06
C ILE A 101 -0.41 6.44 6.39
N GLU A 102 0.23 6.06 7.49
CA GLU A 102 -0.37 6.15 8.81
C GLU A 102 -0.50 7.61 9.25
N GLU A 103 0.57 8.38 9.07
CA GLU A 103 0.67 9.77 9.46
C GLU A 103 -0.38 10.60 8.72
N LEU A 104 -0.52 10.39 7.40
CA LEU A 104 -1.54 11.04 6.58
C LEU A 104 -2.95 10.68 7.04
N ARG A 105 -3.18 9.41 7.41
CA ARG A 105 -4.47 8.93 7.90
C ARG A 105 -4.83 9.56 9.23
N VAL A 106 -3.91 9.58 10.19
CA VAL A 106 -4.10 10.18 11.52
C VAL A 106 -4.31 11.69 11.42
N LEU A 107 -3.56 12.37 10.56
CA LEU A 107 -3.69 13.81 10.32
C LEU A 107 -5.02 14.18 9.66
N THR A 108 -5.45 13.40 8.66
CA THR A 108 -6.75 13.60 8.00
C THR A 108 -7.89 13.38 8.98
N ASP A 109 -7.81 12.32 9.79
CA ASP A 109 -8.85 12.00 10.77
C ASP A 109 -8.97 13.08 11.85
N TRP A 110 -7.84 13.54 12.42
CA TRP A 110 -7.84 14.64 13.39
C TRP A 110 -8.39 15.95 12.82
N THR A 111 -8.10 16.25 11.54
CA THR A 111 -8.55 17.50 10.89
C THR A 111 -10.07 17.53 10.67
N ILE A 112 -10.68 16.39 10.36
CA ILE A 112 -12.11 16.29 10.02
C ILE A 112 -12.97 16.00 11.25
N THR A 113 -12.42 15.25 12.22
CA THR A 113 -13.15 14.82 13.41
C THR A 113 -13.20 15.93 14.47
N LYS A 114 -14.40 16.21 14.99
CA LYS A 114 -14.58 17.13 16.12
C LYS A 114 -14.07 16.48 17.40
N THR A 115 -12.88 16.87 17.85
CA THR A 115 -12.21 16.31 19.03
C THR A 115 -11.74 17.41 19.98
N ALA A 116 -11.63 17.09 21.28
CA ALA A 116 -11.06 17.97 22.30
C ALA A 116 -9.54 17.78 22.45
N LEU A 117 -8.94 16.79 21.77
CA LEU A 117 -7.52 16.49 21.86
C LEU A 117 -6.70 17.35 20.90
N ASN A 118 -5.59 17.91 21.42
CA ASN A 118 -4.54 18.47 20.57
C ASN A 118 -3.95 17.38 19.66
N PHE A 119 -3.42 17.77 18.49
CA PHE A 119 -2.86 16.84 17.50
C PHE A 119 -1.85 15.84 18.09
N TRP A 120 -0.91 16.30 18.93
CA TRP A 120 0.06 15.42 19.59
C TRP A 120 -0.57 14.41 20.56
N MET A 121 -1.64 14.81 21.26
CA MET A 121 -2.38 13.91 22.15
C MET A 121 -3.18 12.88 21.35
N TRP A 122 -3.73 13.31 20.20
CA TRP A 122 -4.41 12.43 19.26
C TRP A 122 -3.45 11.38 18.69
N MET A 123 -2.27 11.79 18.18
CA MET A 123 -1.25 10.85 17.71
C MET A 123 -0.81 9.87 18.79
N LYS A 124 -0.61 10.34 20.03
CA LYS A 124 -0.29 9.47 21.17
C LYS A 124 -1.38 8.43 21.44
N THR A 125 -2.65 8.82 21.27
CA THR A 125 -3.79 7.91 21.45
C THR A 125 -3.83 6.84 20.36
N GLU A 126 -3.58 7.21 19.10
CA GLU A 126 -3.49 6.26 18.00
C GLU A 126 -2.32 5.26 18.18
N ASP A 127 -1.14 5.74 18.57
CA ASP A 127 0.01 4.88 18.84
C ASP A 127 -0.27 3.90 19.99
N ALA A 128 -0.89 4.37 21.08
CA ALA A 128 -1.31 3.51 22.18
C ALA A 128 -2.32 2.44 21.72
N GLN A 129 -3.32 2.81 20.90
CA GLN A 129 -4.31 1.86 20.37
C GLN A 129 -3.65 0.78 19.51
N GLN A 130 -2.66 1.15 18.71
CA GLN A 130 -1.92 0.20 17.86
C GLN A 130 -1.00 -0.71 18.67
N SER A 131 -0.33 -0.17 19.69
CA SER A 131 0.47 -0.95 20.64
C SER A 131 -0.38 -2.01 21.34
N LEU A 132 -1.56 -1.63 21.83
CA LEU A 132 -2.52 -2.56 22.43
C LEU A 132 -2.96 -3.66 21.45
N TYR A 133 -3.19 -3.32 20.19
CA TYR A 133 -3.52 -4.32 19.16
C TYR A 133 -2.39 -5.32 18.94
N GLN A 134 -1.13 -4.84 18.83
CA GLN A 134 0.03 -5.72 18.66
C GLN A 134 0.19 -6.67 19.85
N VAL A 135 0.10 -6.16 21.08
CA VAL A 135 0.16 -6.97 22.30
C VAL A 135 -0.97 -8.00 22.31
N ARG A 136 -2.19 -7.63 21.93
CA ARG A 136 -3.31 -8.56 21.84
C ARG A 136 -3.04 -9.69 20.85
N CYS A 137 -2.53 -9.39 19.66
CA CYS A 137 -2.15 -10.41 18.67
C CYS A 137 -1.04 -11.33 19.19
N ASP A 138 -0.03 -10.78 19.87
CA ASP A 138 1.05 -11.57 20.47
C ASP A 138 0.54 -12.48 21.58
N MET A 139 -0.38 -12.00 22.42
CA MET A 139 -1.02 -12.81 23.45
C MET A 139 -1.81 -13.98 22.84
N GLU A 140 -2.55 -13.74 21.76
CA GLU A 140 -3.27 -14.80 21.06
C GLU A 140 -2.33 -15.82 20.40
N ALA A 141 -1.24 -15.36 19.78
CA ALA A 141 -0.21 -16.25 19.23
C ALA A 141 0.44 -17.10 20.33
N ARG A 142 0.70 -16.52 21.52
CA ARG A 142 1.24 -17.24 22.67
C ARG A 142 0.29 -18.30 23.21
N ARG A 143 -1.03 -18.14 23.10
CA ARG A 143 -2.00 -19.17 23.52
C ARG A 143 -1.90 -20.46 22.71
N LEU A 144 -1.36 -20.41 21.49
CA LEU A 144 -1.18 -21.59 20.63
C LEU A 144 -0.03 -22.50 21.08
N VAL A 145 0.88 -22.00 21.93
CA VAL A 145 2.03 -22.73 22.44
C VAL A 145 1.94 -22.79 23.96
N LYS A 146 1.98 -23.99 24.54
CA LYS A 146 1.93 -24.10 26.01
C LYS A 146 3.17 -23.42 26.60
N PRO A 147 3.04 -22.65 27.70
CA PRO A 147 4.16 -21.89 28.26
C PRO A 147 5.39 -22.73 28.64
N HIS A 148 5.19 -24.01 28.97
CA HIS A 148 6.24 -24.94 29.40
C HIS A 148 6.92 -25.66 28.22
N ASP A 149 6.31 -25.69 27.04
CA ASP A 149 6.85 -26.46 25.92
C ASP A 149 8.05 -25.75 25.29
N PRO A 150 9.11 -26.49 24.90
CA PRO A 150 10.23 -25.90 24.19
C PRO A 150 9.76 -25.30 22.86
N ARG A 151 10.29 -24.12 22.53
CA ARG A 151 9.96 -23.46 21.26
C ARG A 151 10.37 -24.33 20.07
N PRO A 152 9.52 -24.45 19.05
CA PRO A 152 9.75 -25.36 17.94
C PRO A 152 11.05 -24.97 17.19
N PRO A 153 11.89 -25.94 16.82
CA PRO A 153 13.21 -25.67 16.25
C PRO A 153 13.14 -24.87 14.93
N ARG A 154 12.06 -25.05 14.16
CA ARG A 154 11.79 -24.27 12.94
C ARG A 154 11.68 -22.76 13.19
N GLU A 155 11.12 -22.34 14.32
CA GLU A 155 10.96 -20.91 14.67
C GLU A 155 12.33 -20.30 14.97
N LYS A 156 13.14 -21.03 15.75
CA LYS A 156 14.52 -20.64 16.06
C LYS A 156 15.39 -20.57 14.81
N LEU A 157 15.28 -21.58 13.93
CA LEU A 157 16.03 -21.62 12.68
C LEU A 157 15.60 -20.49 11.76
N LEU A 158 14.30 -20.31 11.53
CA LEU A 158 13.80 -19.29 10.61
C LEU A 158 14.14 -17.88 11.10
N GLN A 159 13.81 -17.54 12.35
CA GLN A 159 14.01 -16.20 12.87
C GLN A 159 15.49 -15.91 13.16
N GLY A 160 16.20 -16.87 13.77
CA GLY A 160 17.61 -16.72 14.10
C GLY A 160 18.50 -16.72 12.86
N ALA A 161 18.33 -17.68 11.96
CA ALA A 161 19.13 -17.73 10.73
C ALA A 161 18.82 -16.57 9.80
N ALA A 162 17.56 -16.11 9.69
CA ALA A 162 17.23 -14.93 8.90
C ALA A 162 17.91 -13.66 9.44
N LEU A 163 17.92 -13.46 10.77
CA LEU A 163 18.57 -12.31 11.37
C LEU A 163 20.10 -12.35 11.22
N LEU A 164 20.71 -13.52 11.39
CA LEU A 164 22.14 -13.72 11.16
C LEU A 164 22.52 -13.51 9.69
N LEU A 165 21.74 -14.06 8.76
CA LEU A 165 21.95 -13.86 7.32
C LEU A 165 21.79 -12.39 6.93
N GLY A 166 20.78 -11.71 7.47
CA GLY A 166 20.57 -10.28 7.26
C GLY A 166 21.75 -9.45 7.75
N LEU A 167 22.28 -9.76 8.94
CA LEU A 167 23.47 -9.10 9.48
C LEU A 167 24.72 -9.37 8.63
N TYR A 168 24.92 -10.62 8.20
CA TYR A 168 26.00 -10.98 7.30
C TYR A 168 25.95 -10.20 5.99
N LEU A 169 24.76 -10.12 5.36
CA LEU A 169 24.55 -9.34 4.14
C LEU A 169 24.73 -7.84 4.37
N LEU A 170 24.37 -7.31 5.54
CA LEU A 170 24.59 -5.91 5.87
C LEU A 170 26.08 -5.55 5.96
N ILE A 171 26.91 -6.45 6.51
CA ILE A 171 28.36 -6.23 6.65
C ILE A 171 29.08 -6.50 5.33
N VAL A 172 28.82 -7.64 4.70
CA VAL A 172 29.54 -8.11 3.49
C VAL A 172 28.98 -7.49 2.22
N GLY A 173 27.67 -7.20 2.17
CA GLY A 173 26.98 -6.70 0.97
C GLY A 173 27.60 -5.42 0.40
N PRO A 174 27.81 -4.35 1.19
CA PRO A 174 28.47 -3.15 0.71
C PRO A 174 29.88 -3.44 0.18
N ILE A 175 30.68 -4.23 0.90
CA ILE A 175 32.05 -4.58 0.52
C ILE A 175 32.05 -5.31 -0.83
N ALA A 176 31.17 -6.30 -1.00
CA ALA A 176 31.02 -7.06 -2.24
C ALA A 176 30.55 -6.17 -3.41
N PHE A 177 29.64 -5.23 -3.15
CA PHE A 177 29.14 -4.30 -4.17
C PHE A 177 30.21 -3.29 -4.63
N PHE A 178 31.05 -2.80 -3.71
CA PHE A 178 32.11 -1.84 -4.01
C PHE A 178 33.41 -2.47 -4.51
N SER A 179 33.65 -3.76 -4.29
CA SER A 179 34.87 -4.46 -4.72
C SER A 179 35.24 -4.32 -6.21
N PRO A 180 34.31 -4.41 -7.19
CA PRO A 180 34.64 -4.22 -8.61
C PRO A 180 34.76 -2.75 -9.05
N LEU A 181 34.39 -1.78 -8.19
CA LEU A 181 34.46 -0.34 -8.50
C LEU A 181 35.87 0.25 -8.33
N ASN A 182 36.91 -0.58 -8.31
CA ASN A 182 38.29 -0.13 -8.24
C ASN A 182 38.73 0.47 -9.59
N LEU A 183 38.52 1.77 -9.75
CA LEU A 183 38.89 2.56 -10.93
C LEU A 183 40.41 2.64 -11.18
N LEU A 184 41.22 2.18 -10.22
CA LEU A 184 42.69 2.20 -10.31
C LEU A 184 43.28 0.92 -10.92
N VAL A 185 42.45 -0.08 -11.25
CA VAL A 185 42.89 -1.29 -11.94
C VAL A 185 43.10 -0.97 -13.42
N GLN A 186 44.34 -0.64 -13.78
CA GLN A 186 44.76 -0.57 -15.18
C GLN A 186 45.40 -1.90 -15.59
N PRO A 187 45.04 -2.46 -16.76
CA PRO A 187 45.70 -3.65 -17.27
C PRO A 187 47.15 -3.30 -17.61
N ASN A 188 48.10 -4.01 -16.98
CA ASN A 188 49.52 -3.86 -17.30
C ASN A 188 49.84 -4.62 -18.59
N SER A 189 50.23 -3.91 -19.66
CA SER A 189 50.51 -4.52 -20.97
C SER A 189 51.98 -4.95 -21.13
N VAL A 190 52.60 -5.53 -20.10
CA VAL A 190 53.90 -6.19 -20.28
C VAL A 190 53.62 -7.57 -20.87
N VAL A 191 53.64 -7.62 -22.21
CA VAL A 191 53.55 -8.83 -23.01
C VAL A 191 54.90 -9.53 -22.91
N SER A 192 54.94 -10.73 -22.33
CA SER A 192 56.05 -11.69 -22.48
C SER A 192 55.85 -12.53 -23.73
#